data_AF-A0A5C6M8Q2-F1
#
_entry.id   AF-A0A5C6M8Q2-F1
#
_cell.length_a   1.000
_cell.length_b   1.000
_cell.length_c   1.000
_cell.angle_alpha   90.00
_cell.angle_beta   90.00
_cell.angle_gamma   90.00
#
_symmetry.space_group_name_H-M   'P 1'
#
loop_
_entity.id
_entity.type
_entity.pdbx_description
1 polymer ?
#
loop_
_entity_poly.entity_id
_entity_poly.type
_entity_poly.pdbx_seq_one_letter_code
_entity_poly.pdbx_strand_id
1 'polypeptide(L)'
;MSLLLFILFCISIISLLTVIGFLITLLVGFIINKVGPKKTGKIGLYITIPILLISFLGSAITSSNINAERDRQIAIEDSKNKKFKKAADDFSATLYIASINAEDIGNKEYKAWGKAIDDSTGDDYDVSDTIEKITSDNESDISSLNSDISTLYDDLKIMNKNDTKKYNYSLYKKTYKEINKFADFVTSPSGSYNDFSDGFSDIDKTVANAYSELSNDL
;
A
#
# COMPACT_ATOMS: atom_id res chain seq x y z
N MET A 1 -16.52 21.44 2.01
CA MET A 1 -17.82 21.70 1.35
C MET A 1 -17.54 22.25 -0.03
N SER A 2 -18.09 21.70 -1.11
CA SER A 2 -17.80 22.21 -2.46
C SER A 2 -18.46 23.58 -2.66
N LEU A 3 -17.83 24.45 -3.47
CA LEU A 3 -18.32 25.80 -3.75
C LEU A 3 -19.78 25.79 -4.25
N LEU A 4 -20.11 24.81 -5.10
CA LEU A 4 -21.48 24.61 -5.61
C LEU A 4 -22.49 24.32 -4.49
N LEU A 5 -22.13 23.46 -3.53
CA LEU A 5 -22.99 23.09 -2.40
C LEU A 5 -23.21 24.28 -1.47
N PHE A 6 -22.18 25.11 -1.27
CA PHE A 6 -22.30 26.37 -0.52
C PHE A 6 -23.23 27.36 -1.23
N ILE A 7 -23.11 27.53 -2.55
CA ILE A 7 -23.97 28.42 -3.34
C ILE A 7 -25.43 27.95 -3.28
N LEU A 8 -25.70 26.67 -3.53
CA LEU A 8 -27.06 26.12 -3.47
C LEU A 8 -27.68 26.25 -2.07
N PHE A 9 -26.87 26.07 -1.03
CA PHE A 9 -27.29 26.30 0.35
C PHE A 9 -27.69 27.76 0.60
N CYS A 10 -26.87 28.73 0.20
CA CYS A 10 -27.21 30.16 0.32
C CYS A 10 -28.50 30.53 -0.46
N ILE A 11 -28.65 30.03 -1.69
CA ILE A 11 -29.85 30.27 -2.51
C ILE A 11 -31.09 29.66 -1.85
N SER A 12 -30.96 28.49 -1.22
CA SER A 12 -32.07 27.83 -0.52
C SER A 12 -32.57 28.67 0.67
N ILE A 13 -31.66 29.27 1.45
CA ILE A 13 -32.01 30.15 2.58
C ILE A 13 -32.73 31.40 2.09
N ILE A 14 -32.19 32.07 1.07
CA ILE A 14 -32.79 33.28 0.50
C ILE A 14 -34.17 32.96 -0.10
N SER A 15 -34.29 31.84 -0.82
CA SER A 15 -35.57 31.40 -1.38
C SER A 15 -36.60 31.08 -0.29
N LEU A 16 -36.18 30.48 0.83
CA LEU A 16 -37.08 30.20 1.95
C LEU A 16 -37.62 31.50 2.58
N LEU A 17 -36.75 32.50 2.79
CA LEU A 17 -37.15 33.81 3.32
C LEU A 17 -38.14 34.52 2.38
N THR A 18 -37.93 34.44 1.07
CA THR A 18 -38.84 35.04 0.09
C THR A 18 -40.18 34.31 0.02
N VAL A 19 -40.20 32.97 0.10
CA VAL A 19 -41.44 32.17 0.22
C VAL A 19 -42.24 32.61 1.45
N ILE A 20 -41.60 32.76 2.61
CA ILE A 20 -42.26 33.22 3.85
C ILE A 20 -42.85 34.63 3.64
N GLY A 21 -42.10 35.56 3.04
CA GLY A 21 -42.59 36.90 2.75
C GLY A 21 -43.82 36.94 1.84
N PHE A 22 -43.83 36.15 0.77
CA PHE A 22 -44.99 36.05 -0.13
C PHE A 22 -46.17 35.32 0.50
N LEU A 23 -45.91 34.32 1.36
CA LEU A 23 -46.94 33.63 2.13
C LEU A 23 -47.64 34.60 3.10
N ILE A 24 -46.88 35.40 3.85
CA ILE A 24 -47.43 36.44 4.75
C ILE A 24 -48.25 37.45 3.94
N THR A 25 -47.73 37.92 2.80
CA THR A 25 -48.44 38.87 1.93
C THR A 25 -49.77 38.30 1.43
N LEU A 26 -49.81 37.01 1.10
CA LEU A 26 -51.02 36.31 0.71
C LEU A 26 -52.03 36.22 1.88
N LEU A 27 -51.56 35.81 3.06
CA LEU A 27 -52.38 35.69 4.27
C LEU A 27 -52.99 37.03 4.69
N VAL A 28 -52.20 38.09 4.72
CA VAL A 28 -52.67 39.45 4.98
C VAL A 28 -53.74 39.84 3.96
N GLY A 29 -53.51 39.55 2.68
CA GLY A 29 -54.50 39.77 1.62
C GLY A 29 -55.84 39.10 1.89
N PHE A 30 -55.83 37.87 2.41
CA PHE A 30 -57.05 37.17 2.85
C PHE A 30 -57.72 37.86 4.04
N ILE A 31 -56.97 38.25 5.06
CA ILE A 31 -57.50 38.91 6.27
C ILE A 31 -58.14 40.26 5.93
N ILE A 32 -57.47 41.09 5.13
CA ILE A 32 -57.96 42.45 4.79
C ILE A 32 -58.90 42.47 3.57
N ASN A 33 -59.20 41.31 2.99
CA ASN A 33 -60.02 41.14 1.78
C ASN A 33 -59.62 41.99 0.55
N LYS A 34 -58.34 42.39 0.43
CA LYS A 34 -57.85 43.15 -0.72
C LYS A 34 -57.31 42.24 -1.83
N VAL A 35 -57.71 42.54 -3.07
CA VAL A 35 -57.34 41.76 -4.28
C VAL A 35 -55.85 41.88 -4.62
N GLY A 36 -55.23 43.05 -4.40
CA GLY A 36 -53.82 43.30 -4.71
C GLY A 36 -52.87 42.34 -3.97
N PRO A 37 -52.84 42.33 -2.63
CA PRO A 37 -51.98 41.44 -1.85
C PRO A 37 -52.26 39.96 -2.10
N LYS A 38 -53.52 39.57 -2.34
CA LYS A 38 -53.91 38.20 -2.74
C LYS A 38 -53.24 37.77 -4.05
N LYS A 39 -53.25 38.64 -5.07
CA LYS A 39 -52.62 38.35 -6.38
C LYS A 39 -51.10 38.32 -6.28
N THR A 40 -50.49 39.33 -5.64
CA THR A 40 -49.02 39.42 -5.51
C THR A 40 -48.45 38.25 -4.72
N GLY A 41 -49.06 37.89 -3.58
CA GLY A 41 -48.62 36.74 -2.79
C GLY A 41 -48.73 35.41 -3.57
N LYS A 42 -49.84 35.19 -4.30
CA LYS A 42 -49.99 34.00 -5.15
C LYS A 42 -48.93 33.91 -6.25
N ILE A 43 -48.74 34.98 -7.02
CA ILE A 43 -47.76 35.00 -8.11
C ILE A 43 -46.33 34.83 -7.57
N GLY A 44 -46.00 35.51 -6.48
CA GLY A 44 -44.70 35.38 -5.81
C GLY A 44 -44.42 33.97 -5.32
N LEU A 45 -45.42 33.27 -4.76
CA LEU A 45 -45.30 31.86 -4.37
C LEU A 45 -45.10 30.94 -5.58
N TYR A 46 -45.82 31.16 -6.69
CA TYR A 46 -45.66 30.34 -7.91
C TYR A 46 -44.24 30.42 -8.50
N ILE A 47 -43.53 31.54 -8.31
CA ILE A 47 -42.16 31.72 -8.80
C ILE A 47 -41.14 31.19 -7.78
N THR A 48 -41.32 31.49 -6.51
CA THR A 48 -40.32 31.20 -5.47
C THR A 48 -40.32 29.74 -5.01
N ILE A 49 -41.47 29.04 -5.05
CA ILE A 49 -41.56 27.62 -4.69
C ILE A 49 -40.71 26.73 -5.62
N PRO A 50 -40.78 26.83 -6.96
CA PRO A 50 -39.91 26.04 -7.85
C PRO A 50 -38.42 26.28 -7.60
N ILE A 51 -38.00 27.53 -7.37
CA ILE A 51 -36.59 27.88 -7.09
C ILE A 51 -36.13 27.26 -5.78
N LEU A 52 -36.97 27.32 -4.73
CA LEU A 52 -36.69 26.66 -3.46
C LEU A 52 -36.55 25.14 -3.63
N LEU A 53 -37.46 24.51 -4.36
CA LEU A 53 -37.43 23.06 -4.62
C LEU A 53 -36.16 22.65 -5.38
N ILE A 54 -35.79 23.37 -6.44
CA ILE A 54 -34.58 23.10 -7.22
C ILE A 54 -33.33 23.23 -6.34
N SER A 55 -33.26 24.28 -5.51
CA SER A 55 -32.12 24.54 -4.65
C SER A 55 -31.97 23.49 -3.53
N PHE A 56 -33.10 23.08 -2.94
CA PHE A 56 -33.13 22.12 -1.84
C PHE A 56 -32.87 20.68 -2.33
N LEU A 57 -33.56 20.25 -3.39
CA LEU A 57 -33.35 18.94 -4.01
C LEU A 57 -31.97 18.84 -4.66
N GLY A 58 -31.51 19.91 -5.33
CA GLY A 58 -30.17 19.97 -5.92
C GLY A 58 -29.06 19.83 -4.87
N SER A 59 -29.21 20.46 -3.71
CA SER A 59 -28.28 20.31 -2.58
C SER A 59 -28.26 18.89 -2.02
N ALA A 60 -29.44 18.27 -1.84
CA ALA A 60 -29.56 16.91 -1.34
C ALA A 60 -28.93 15.88 -2.30
N ILE A 61 -29.23 15.96 -3.60
CA ILE A 61 -28.67 15.07 -4.63
C ILE A 61 -27.15 15.22 -4.72
N THR A 62 -26.65 16.46 -4.76
CA THR A 62 -25.20 16.73 -4.83
C THR A 62 -24.48 16.20 -3.58
N SER A 63 -25.06 16.36 -2.40
CA SER A 63 -24.49 15.83 -1.15
C SER A 63 -24.45 14.30 -1.14
N SER A 64 -25.54 13.65 -1.58
CA SER A 64 -25.60 12.19 -1.70
C SER A 64 -24.53 11.65 -2.65
N ASN A 65 -24.33 12.30 -3.80
CA ASN A 65 -23.33 11.87 -4.77
C ASN A 65 -21.89 12.05 -4.25
N ILE A 66 -21.60 13.16 -3.55
CA ILE A 66 -20.29 13.39 -2.95
C ILE A 66 -20.00 12.37 -1.85
N ASN A 67 -20.98 12.06 -1.01
CA ASN A 67 -20.83 11.06 0.05
C ASN A 67 -20.66 9.66 -0.54
N ALA A 68 -21.46 9.28 -1.54
CA ALA A 68 -21.32 7.99 -2.21
C ALA A 68 -19.95 7.83 -2.90
N GLU A 69 -19.42 8.89 -3.51
CA GLU A 69 -18.08 8.86 -4.09
C GLU A 69 -17.00 8.78 -3.03
N ARG A 70 -17.14 9.50 -1.91
CA ARG A 70 -16.24 9.38 -0.76
C ARG A 70 -16.22 7.95 -0.21
N ASP A 71 -17.38 7.35 -0.01
CA ASP A 71 -17.50 5.99 0.53
C ASP A 71 -16.88 4.96 -0.43
N ARG A 72 -17.02 5.17 -1.75
CA ARG A 72 -16.33 4.35 -2.77
C ARG A 72 -14.82 4.48 -2.66
N GLN A 73 -14.29 5.69 -2.50
CA GLN A 73 -12.85 5.90 -2.37
C GLN A 73 -12.30 5.25 -1.10
N ILE A 74 -13.01 5.37 0.02
CA ILE A 74 -12.67 4.67 1.28
C ILE A 74 -12.67 3.16 1.06
N ALA A 75 -13.70 2.60 0.41
CA ALA A 75 -13.77 1.16 0.14
C ALA A 75 -12.63 0.67 -0.78
N ILE A 76 -12.25 1.46 -1.78
CA ILE A 76 -11.11 1.17 -2.65
C ILE A 76 -9.79 1.19 -1.85
N GLU A 77 -9.61 2.21 -1.01
CA GLU A 77 -8.42 2.35 -0.16
C GLU A 77 -8.33 1.19 0.84
N ASP A 78 -9.42 0.82 1.51
CA ASP A 78 -9.50 -0.32 2.40
C ASP A 78 -9.20 -1.64 1.68
N SER A 79 -9.73 -1.81 0.46
CA SER A 79 -9.41 -2.98 -0.36
C SER A 79 -7.93 -3.04 -0.72
N LYS A 80 -7.30 -1.91 -1.04
CA LYS A 80 -5.86 -1.84 -1.32
C LYS A 80 -5.05 -2.15 -0.06
N ASN A 81 -5.40 -1.55 1.07
CA ASN A 81 -4.76 -1.77 2.36
C ASN A 81 -4.80 -3.25 2.78
N LYS A 82 -5.93 -3.94 2.58
CA LYS A 82 -6.04 -5.38 2.86
C LYS A 82 -5.11 -6.22 1.98
N LYS A 83 -5.03 -5.90 0.68
CA LYS A 83 -4.13 -6.59 -0.26
C LYS A 83 -2.67 -6.33 0.06
N PHE A 84 -2.33 -5.09 0.42
CA PHE A 84 -1.00 -4.73 0.90
C PHE A 84 -0.65 -5.55 2.13
N LYS A 85 -1.49 -5.52 3.17
CA LYS A 85 -1.22 -6.22 4.43
C LYS A 85 -1.04 -7.71 4.23
N LYS A 86 -1.90 -8.36 3.43
CA LYS A 86 -1.73 -9.78 3.12
C LYS A 86 -0.38 -10.08 2.48
N ALA A 87 0.00 -9.32 1.45
CA ALA A 87 1.30 -9.49 0.80
C ALA A 87 2.49 -9.17 1.73
N ALA A 88 2.32 -8.24 2.68
CA ALA A 88 3.33 -7.94 3.69
C ALA A 88 3.50 -9.07 4.71
N ASP A 89 2.39 -9.71 5.13
CA ASP A 89 2.41 -10.87 6.02
C ASP A 89 3.07 -12.07 5.29
N ASP A 90 2.70 -12.34 4.03
CA ASP A 90 3.27 -13.39 3.18
C ASP A 90 4.78 -13.14 2.91
N PHE A 91 5.16 -11.88 2.63
CA PHE A 91 6.55 -11.45 2.46
C PHE A 91 7.37 -11.71 3.72
N SER A 92 6.84 -11.38 4.90
CA SER A 92 7.57 -11.53 6.16
C SER A 92 7.84 -13.00 6.49
N ALA A 93 6.87 -13.88 6.22
CA ALA A 93 7.05 -15.33 6.39
C ALA A 93 8.08 -15.90 5.40
N THR A 94 7.99 -15.51 4.13
CA THR A 94 8.95 -15.94 3.09
C THR A 94 10.35 -15.42 3.38
N LEU A 95 10.47 -14.19 3.88
CA LEU A 95 11.75 -13.57 4.23
C LEU A 95 12.45 -14.36 5.33
N TYR A 96 11.70 -14.78 6.36
CA TYR A 96 12.24 -15.59 7.44
C TYR A 96 12.81 -16.92 6.91
N ILE A 97 12.08 -17.60 6.02
CA ILE A 97 12.53 -18.86 5.39
C ILE A 97 13.75 -18.61 4.51
N ALA A 98 13.73 -17.58 3.66
CA ALA A 98 14.83 -17.22 2.78
C ALA A 98 16.12 -16.92 3.56
N SER A 99 16.02 -16.20 4.69
CA SER A 99 17.17 -15.91 5.55
C SER A 99 17.79 -17.19 6.11
N ILE A 100 16.97 -18.11 6.64
CA ILE A 100 17.45 -19.41 7.15
C ILE A 100 18.12 -20.22 6.04
N ASN A 101 17.50 -20.29 4.87
CA ASN A 101 18.04 -21.04 3.73
C ASN A 101 19.38 -20.43 3.26
N ALA A 102 19.48 -19.11 3.19
CA ALA A 102 20.73 -18.42 2.84
C ALA A 102 21.84 -18.67 3.87
N GLU A 103 21.52 -18.60 5.17
CA GLU A 103 22.45 -18.93 6.25
C GLU A 103 22.93 -20.38 6.17
N ASP A 104 22.02 -21.34 5.92
CA ASP A 104 22.37 -22.77 5.84
C ASP A 104 23.28 -23.07 4.63
N ILE A 105 22.96 -22.51 3.45
CA ILE A 105 23.82 -22.63 2.26
C ILE A 105 25.20 -22.04 2.55
N GLY A 106 25.28 -20.82 3.10
CA GLY A 106 26.58 -20.21 3.37
C GLY A 106 27.39 -20.95 4.44
N ASN A 107 26.73 -21.55 5.43
CA ASN A 107 27.40 -22.42 6.40
C ASN A 107 27.90 -23.74 5.80
N LYS A 108 27.16 -24.33 4.85
CA LYS A 108 27.60 -25.50 4.08
C LYS A 108 28.78 -25.15 3.19
N GLU A 109 28.73 -24.01 2.52
CA GLU A 109 29.82 -23.45 1.71
C GLU A 109 31.09 -23.30 2.55
N TYR A 110 31.01 -22.58 3.68
CA TYR A 110 32.13 -22.38 4.59
C TYR A 110 32.78 -23.69 5.03
N LYS A 111 31.98 -24.69 5.42
CA LYS A 111 32.48 -26.01 5.83
C LYS A 111 33.13 -26.77 4.68
N ALA A 112 32.58 -26.66 3.48
CA ALA A 112 33.08 -27.38 2.33
C ALA A 112 34.41 -26.79 1.83
N TRP A 113 34.60 -25.47 1.89
CA TRP A 113 35.90 -24.84 1.71
C TRP A 113 36.93 -25.34 2.71
N GLY A 114 36.61 -25.34 4.01
CA GLY A 114 37.53 -25.82 5.05
C GLY A 114 37.94 -27.28 4.81
N LYS A 115 36.98 -28.13 4.45
CA LYS A 115 37.25 -29.52 4.11
C LYS A 115 38.13 -29.68 2.87
N ALA A 116 37.88 -28.91 1.81
CA ALA A 116 38.69 -28.97 0.59
C ALA A 116 40.14 -28.57 0.85
N ILE A 117 40.36 -27.56 1.71
CA ILE A 117 41.69 -27.15 2.15
C ILE A 117 42.37 -28.25 2.99
N ASP A 118 41.66 -28.80 3.99
CA ASP A 118 42.21 -29.83 4.89
C ASP A 118 42.52 -31.16 4.17
N ASP A 119 41.69 -31.55 3.20
CA ASP A 119 41.83 -32.80 2.42
C ASP A 119 42.87 -32.67 1.30
N SER A 120 43.27 -31.45 0.93
CA SER A 120 44.26 -31.21 -0.11
C SER A 120 45.70 -31.37 0.41
N THR A 121 46.47 -32.27 -0.22
CA THR A 121 47.89 -32.47 0.12
C THR A 121 48.79 -31.85 -0.97
N GLY A 122 49.51 -30.77 -0.64
CA GLY A 122 50.42 -30.11 -1.59
C GLY A 122 49.72 -29.12 -2.52
N ASP A 123 50.09 -29.10 -3.81
CA ASP A 123 49.59 -28.14 -4.81
C ASP A 123 48.27 -28.60 -5.49
N ASP A 124 47.63 -29.68 -5.01
CA ASP A 124 46.44 -30.30 -5.64
C ASP A 124 45.11 -29.58 -5.33
N TYR A 125 45.16 -28.44 -4.64
CA TYR A 125 43.98 -27.65 -4.31
C TYR A 125 43.54 -26.78 -5.49
N ASP A 126 42.42 -27.13 -6.10
CA ASP A 126 41.76 -26.33 -7.14
C ASP A 126 40.52 -25.63 -6.59
N VAL A 127 40.57 -24.29 -6.59
CA VAL A 127 39.51 -23.38 -6.14
C VAL A 127 38.26 -23.52 -7.00
N SER A 128 38.42 -23.72 -8.31
CA SER A 128 37.31 -23.81 -9.27
C SER A 128 36.56 -25.14 -9.12
N ASP A 129 37.29 -26.25 -9.01
CA ASP A 129 36.68 -27.57 -8.77
C ASP A 129 35.96 -27.61 -7.41
N THR A 130 36.53 -26.93 -6.41
CA THR A 130 35.90 -26.77 -5.09
C THR A 130 34.57 -26.01 -5.22
N ILE A 131 34.56 -24.84 -5.86
CA ILE A 131 33.33 -24.05 -6.09
C ILE A 131 32.28 -24.85 -6.86
N GLU A 132 32.67 -25.54 -7.94
CA GLU A 132 31.75 -26.30 -8.78
C GLU A 132 31.09 -27.43 -7.98
N LYS A 133 31.89 -28.16 -7.20
CA LYS A 133 31.39 -29.23 -6.35
C LYS A 133 30.45 -28.71 -5.26
N ILE A 134 30.81 -27.62 -4.58
CA ILE A 134 29.95 -27.07 -3.53
C ILE A 134 28.63 -26.56 -4.10
N THR A 135 28.68 -25.89 -5.26
CA THR A 135 27.47 -25.45 -5.97
C THR A 135 26.59 -26.64 -6.34
N SER A 136 27.18 -27.72 -6.86
CA SER A 136 26.45 -28.95 -7.20
C SER A 136 25.85 -29.64 -5.97
N ASP A 137 26.58 -29.71 -4.86
CA ASP A 137 26.12 -30.36 -3.62
C ASP A 137 24.94 -29.59 -2.97
N ASN A 138 24.83 -28.28 -3.25
CA ASN A 138 23.78 -27.40 -2.73
C ASN A 138 22.68 -27.04 -3.75
N GLU A 139 22.67 -27.65 -4.94
CA GLU A 139 21.80 -27.24 -6.06
C GLU A 139 20.31 -27.12 -5.67
N SER A 140 19.79 -28.09 -4.90
CA SER A 140 18.39 -28.10 -4.44
C SER A 140 18.08 -26.95 -3.48
N ASP A 141 19.01 -26.63 -2.59
CA ASP A 141 18.84 -25.56 -1.60
C ASP A 141 18.95 -24.20 -2.29
N ILE A 142 19.90 -24.05 -3.23
CA ILE A 142 20.04 -22.88 -4.10
C ILE A 142 18.75 -22.65 -4.91
N SER A 143 18.18 -23.71 -5.49
CA SER A 143 16.92 -23.62 -6.24
C SER A 143 15.77 -23.15 -5.35
N SER A 144 15.68 -23.68 -4.13
CA SER A 144 14.66 -23.30 -3.15
C SER A 144 14.80 -21.83 -2.74
N LEU A 145 16.01 -21.39 -2.41
CA LEU A 145 16.28 -19.99 -2.07
C LEU A 145 15.93 -19.04 -3.22
N ASN A 146 16.28 -19.38 -4.46
CA ASN A 146 15.93 -18.58 -5.63
C ASN A 146 14.40 -18.47 -5.82
N SER A 147 13.65 -19.53 -5.53
CA SER A 147 12.19 -19.52 -5.53
C SER A 147 11.62 -18.59 -4.44
N ASP A 148 12.21 -18.60 -3.24
CA ASP A 148 11.82 -17.72 -2.14
C ASP A 148 12.08 -16.24 -2.50
N ILE A 149 13.25 -15.93 -3.07
CA ILE A 149 13.60 -14.58 -3.56
C ILE A 149 12.63 -14.11 -4.64
N SER A 150 12.23 -14.98 -5.58
CA SER A 150 11.23 -14.66 -6.59
C SER A 150 9.86 -14.36 -5.95
N THR A 151 9.47 -15.12 -4.94
CA THR A 151 8.21 -14.91 -4.20
C THR A 151 8.21 -13.57 -3.47
N LEU A 152 9.31 -13.22 -2.78
CA LEU A 152 9.49 -11.90 -2.15
C LEU A 152 9.35 -10.75 -3.16
N TYR A 153 9.89 -10.91 -4.36
CA TYR A 153 9.78 -9.91 -5.42
C TYR A 153 8.32 -9.76 -5.92
N ASP A 154 7.58 -10.86 -6.03
CA ASP A 154 6.18 -10.82 -6.43
C ASP A 154 5.29 -10.18 -5.35
N ASP A 155 5.55 -10.45 -4.07
CA ASP A 155 4.88 -9.76 -2.96
C ASP A 155 5.16 -8.25 -2.98
N LEU A 156 6.39 -7.83 -3.27
CA LEU A 156 6.71 -6.41 -3.47
C LEU A 156 5.93 -5.77 -4.61
N LYS A 157 5.69 -6.47 -5.72
CA LYS A 157 4.85 -5.96 -6.81
C LYS A 157 3.42 -5.76 -6.35
N ILE A 158 2.87 -6.70 -5.56
CA ILE A 158 1.53 -6.60 -5.00
C ILE A 158 1.46 -5.42 -4.04
N MET A 159 2.41 -5.28 -3.12
CA MET A 159 2.51 -4.15 -2.20
C MET A 159 2.58 -2.81 -2.95
N ASN A 160 3.48 -2.66 -3.92
CA ASN A 160 3.64 -1.43 -4.71
C ASN A 160 2.36 -1.03 -5.46
N LYS A 161 1.64 -2.02 -6.05
CA LYS A 161 0.38 -1.78 -6.75
C LYS A 161 -0.76 -1.32 -5.82
N ASN A 162 -0.66 -1.68 -4.53
CA ASN A 162 -1.67 -1.38 -3.52
C ASN A 162 -1.17 -0.38 -2.46
N ASP A 163 -0.10 0.37 -2.75
CA ASP A 163 0.46 1.36 -1.84
C ASP A 163 -0.44 2.60 -1.74
N THR A 164 -1.05 2.78 -0.57
CA THR A 164 -1.88 3.93 -0.18
C THR A 164 -1.12 4.93 0.69
N LYS A 165 0.18 4.69 0.94
CA LYS A 165 1.03 5.38 1.92
C LYS A 165 0.69 5.13 3.39
N LYS A 166 -0.23 4.20 3.67
CA LYS A 166 -0.53 3.75 5.03
C LYS A 166 0.61 2.95 5.67
N TYR A 167 1.36 2.19 4.86
CA TYR A 167 2.42 1.29 5.30
C TYR A 167 3.78 1.70 4.70
N ASN A 168 4.88 1.28 5.33
CA ASN A 168 6.23 1.65 4.92
C ASN A 168 6.78 0.75 3.80
N TYR A 169 6.23 0.84 2.58
CA TYR A 169 6.71 0.06 1.42
C TYR A 169 8.24 0.18 1.18
N SER A 170 8.84 1.34 1.47
CA SER A 170 10.28 1.54 1.33
C SER A 170 11.11 0.60 2.20
N LEU A 171 10.61 0.24 3.39
CA LEU A 171 11.29 -0.69 4.29
C LEU A 171 11.29 -2.10 3.70
N TYR A 172 10.14 -2.63 3.29
CA TYR A 172 10.05 -3.92 2.59
C TYR A 172 10.98 -4.00 1.36
N LYS A 173 11.01 -2.92 0.56
CA LYS A 173 11.90 -2.84 -0.61
C LYS A 173 13.38 -2.84 -0.23
N LYS A 174 13.76 -2.18 0.87
CA LYS A 174 15.13 -2.20 1.40
C LYS A 174 15.48 -3.61 1.85
N THR A 175 14.63 -4.24 2.67
CA THR A 175 14.86 -5.59 3.19
C THR A 175 15.00 -6.62 2.08
N TYR A 176 14.16 -6.57 1.04
CA TYR A 176 14.31 -7.43 -0.14
C TYR A 176 15.68 -7.28 -0.82
N LYS A 177 16.19 -6.05 -0.95
CA LYS A 177 17.50 -5.84 -1.59
C LYS A 177 18.63 -6.49 -0.78
N GLU A 178 18.55 -6.44 0.54
CA GLU A 178 19.60 -7.04 1.38
C GLU A 178 19.55 -8.57 1.33
N ILE A 179 18.36 -9.19 1.43
CA ILE A 179 18.25 -10.65 1.29
C ILE A 179 18.57 -11.14 -0.13
N ASN A 180 18.24 -10.37 -1.17
CA ASN A 180 18.64 -10.71 -2.54
C ASN A 180 20.15 -10.70 -2.71
N LYS A 181 20.85 -9.70 -2.15
CA LYS A 181 22.32 -9.68 -2.16
C LYS A 181 22.89 -10.87 -1.39
N PHE A 182 22.27 -11.26 -0.27
CA PHE A 182 22.71 -12.41 0.49
C PHE A 182 22.55 -13.71 -0.29
N ALA A 183 21.39 -13.89 -0.93
CA ALA A 183 21.15 -15.01 -1.83
C ALA A 183 22.15 -15.04 -2.98
N ASP A 184 22.39 -13.91 -3.66
CA ASP A 184 23.38 -13.82 -4.74
C ASP A 184 24.79 -14.21 -4.25
N PHE A 185 25.15 -13.78 -3.03
CA PHE A 185 26.46 -14.08 -2.43
C PHE A 185 26.65 -15.57 -2.13
N VAL A 186 25.65 -16.23 -1.52
CA VAL A 186 25.79 -17.64 -1.10
C VAL A 186 25.50 -18.64 -2.22
N THR A 187 24.78 -18.24 -3.28
CA THR A 187 24.44 -19.12 -4.41
C THR A 187 25.43 -19.04 -5.57
N SER A 188 26.30 -18.03 -5.57
CA SER A 188 27.35 -17.83 -6.58
C SER A 188 28.69 -17.49 -5.91
N PRO A 189 29.24 -18.42 -5.10
CA PRO A 189 30.51 -18.21 -4.43
C PRO A 189 31.63 -17.97 -5.45
N SER A 190 32.47 -16.98 -5.19
CA SER A 190 33.61 -16.64 -6.03
C SER A 190 34.73 -16.01 -5.21
N GLY A 191 35.94 -15.99 -5.75
CA GLY A 191 37.12 -15.47 -5.03
C GLY A 191 37.82 -16.54 -4.19
N SER A 192 38.39 -16.14 -3.06
CA SER A 192 39.07 -17.03 -2.13
C SER A 192 38.23 -17.35 -0.89
N TYR A 193 38.61 -18.40 -0.15
CA TYR A 193 38.00 -18.75 1.14
C TYR A 193 37.91 -17.56 2.11
N ASN A 194 38.95 -16.73 2.17
CA ASN A 194 38.97 -15.56 3.05
C ASN A 194 37.93 -14.51 2.62
N ASP A 195 37.79 -14.28 1.30
CA ASP A 195 36.79 -13.35 0.77
C ASP A 195 35.37 -13.80 1.11
N PHE A 196 35.12 -15.12 1.01
CA PHE A 196 33.84 -15.70 1.37
C PHE A 196 33.57 -15.62 2.88
N SER A 197 34.53 -16.03 3.71
CA SER A 197 34.41 -16.05 5.17
C SER A 197 34.13 -14.66 5.75
N ASP A 198 34.87 -13.65 5.31
CA ASP A 198 34.72 -12.28 5.81
C ASP A 198 33.39 -11.67 5.33
N GLY A 199 33.03 -11.87 4.06
CA GLY A 199 31.79 -11.34 3.48
C GLY A 199 30.52 -11.95 4.07
N PHE A 200 30.55 -13.24 4.41
CA PHE A 200 29.38 -13.96 4.94
C PHE A 200 28.85 -13.34 6.24
N SER A 201 29.74 -13.07 7.21
CA SER A 201 29.33 -12.54 8.53
C SER A 201 28.72 -11.13 8.44
N ASP A 202 29.20 -10.30 7.52
CA ASP A 202 28.75 -8.92 7.39
C ASP A 202 27.42 -8.80 6.63
N ILE A 203 27.24 -9.63 5.60
CA ILE A 203 25.98 -9.69 4.86
C ILE A 203 24.86 -10.28 5.74
N ASP A 204 25.15 -11.35 6.48
CA ASP A 204 24.22 -11.97 7.43
C ASP A 204 23.70 -10.96 8.46
N LYS A 205 24.61 -10.22 9.12
CA LYS A 205 24.24 -9.13 10.06
C LYS A 205 23.38 -8.06 9.39
N THR A 206 23.65 -7.72 8.13
CA THR A 206 22.89 -6.70 7.40
C THR A 206 21.45 -7.15 7.17
N VAL A 207 21.25 -8.42 6.80
CA VAL A 207 19.91 -9.01 6.64
C VAL A 207 19.19 -9.11 7.98
N ALA A 208 19.86 -9.56 9.04
CA ALA A 208 19.29 -9.65 10.38
C ALA A 208 18.82 -8.27 10.89
N ASN A 209 19.61 -7.22 10.67
CA ASN A 209 19.23 -5.85 11.00
C ASN A 209 18.02 -5.37 10.19
N ALA A 210 17.99 -5.64 8.88
CA ALA A 210 16.86 -5.27 8.02
C ALA A 210 15.56 -6.02 8.38
N TYR A 211 15.66 -7.28 8.81
CA TYR A 211 14.54 -8.05 9.35
C TYR A 211 14.05 -7.47 10.69
N SER A 212 14.97 -7.14 11.59
CA SER A 212 14.64 -6.53 12.89
C SER A 212 13.94 -5.18 12.71
N GLU A 213 14.45 -4.31 11.83
CA GLU A 213 13.79 -3.05 11.48
C GLU A 213 12.36 -3.28 10.97
N LEU A 214 12.16 -4.26 10.08
CA LEU A 214 10.85 -4.61 9.54
C LEU A 214 9.88 -5.12 10.63
N SER A 215 10.36 -5.98 11.53
CA SER A 215 9.56 -6.56 12.61
C SER A 215 9.07 -5.53 13.63
N ASN A 216 9.80 -4.43 13.80
CA ASN A 216 9.43 -3.33 14.70
C ASN A 216 8.47 -2.31 14.06
N ASP A 217 8.23 -2.38 12.74
CA ASP A 217 7.31 -1.50 11.98
C ASP A 217 5.89 -2.11 11.83
N LEU A 218 5.75 -3.42 12.10
CA LEU A 218 4.51 -4.20 12.02
C LEU A 218 3.61 -4.04 13.26
#